data_AF-A0A378UDS5-F1
#
_entry.id   AF-A0A378UDS5-F1
#
_cell.length_a   1.000
_cell.length_b   1.000
_cell.length_c   1.000
_cell.angle_alpha   90.00
_cell.angle_beta   90.00
_cell.angle_gamma   90.00
#
_symmetry.space_group_name_H-M   'P 1'
#
loop_
_entity.id
_entity.type
_entity.pdbx_description
1 polymer ?
#
loop_
_entity_poly.entity_id
_entity_poly.type
_entity_poly.pdbx_seq_one_letter_code
_entity_poly.pdbx_strand_id
1 'polypeptide(L)'
;MSGRREYYNFNLMSKTEAEEIAAKISVRSPIKVPHNATTKIEQKAAGYAQIKYTWVKDGVKYESRWHTRTLGAPANQTNSWVVTRKIQGSRTQKAGDTEYLLSNGQWVSESKWNNALKLRKQGKETRDSRDILDRGHIKDVE
;
A
#
# COMPACT_ATOMS: atom_id res chain seq x y z
N MET A 1 -21.02 -20.66 -0.45
CA MET A 1 -19.66 -20.58 -1.03
C MET A 1 -18.72 -20.06 0.04
N SER A 2 -17.97 -20.96 0.68
CA SER A 2 -17.06 -20.61 1.78
C SER A 2 -15.81 -19.96 1.18
N GLY A 3 -15.77 -18.63 1.15
CA GLY A 3 -14.60 -17.88 0.70
C GLY A 3 -13.41 -18.28 1.54
N ARG A 4 -12.48 -19.06 0.97
CA ARG A 4 -11.16 -19.29 1.56
C ARG A 4 -10.56 -17.90 1.75
N ARG A 5 -10.50 -17.42 3.00
CA ARG A 5 -9.49 -16.42 3.35
C ARG A 5 -8.17 -17.07 2.98
N GLU A 6 -7.57 -16.66 1.87
CA GLU A 6 -6.19 -17.00 1.58
C GLU A 6 -5.38 -16.38 2.72
N TYR A 7 -5.01 -17.23 3.69
CA TYR A 7 -4.16 -16.83 4.78
C TYR A 7 -2.75 -16.73 4.22
N TYR A 8 -2.40 -15.54 3.74
CA TYR A 8 -1.04 -15.27 3.29
C TYR A 8 -0.11 -15.29 4.48
N ASN A 9 0.68 -16.36 4.57
CA ASN A 9 1.81 -16.45 5.48
C ASN A 9 3.05 -16.84 4.68
N PHE A 10 3.80 -15.83 4.24
CA PHE A 10 4.95 -16.05 3.37
C PHE A 10 6.09 -16.82 4.04
N ASN A 11 6.09 -16.97 5.37
CA ASN A 11 7.06 -17.82 6.07
C ASN A 11 6.79 -19.33 5.87
N LEU A 12 5.58 -19.69 5.43
CA LEU A 12 5.18 -21.08 5.19
C LEU A 12 5.17 -21.45 3.70
N MET A 13 5.62 -20.54 2.84
CA MET A 13 5.60 -20.69 1.38
C MET A 13 7.03 -20.79 0.85
N SER A 14 7.21 -21.51 -0.24
CA SER A 14 8.44 -21.41 -1.03
C SER A 14 8.54 -20.03 -1.68
N LYS A 15 9.76 -19.66 -2.08
CA LYS A 15 10.01 -18.41 -2.79
C LYS A 15 9.18 -18.32 -4.08
N THR A 16 9.11 -19.40 -4.87
CA THR A 16 8.38 -19.45 -6.14
C THR A 16 6.87 -19.26 -5.94
N GLU A 17 6.27 -19.96 -4.97
CA GLU A 17 4.84 -19.77 -4.65
C GLU A 17 4.52 -18.34 -4.24
N ALA A 18 5.38 -17.74 -3.42
CA ALA A 18 5.22 -16.34 -3.00
C ALA A 18 5.31 -15.36 -4.19
N GLU A 19 6.24 -15.61 -5.13
CA GLU A 19 6.40 -14.81 -6.34
C GLU A 19 5.20 -14.94 -7.30
N GLU A 20 4.62 -16.14 -7.45
CA GLU A 20 3.40 -16.36 -8.22
C GLU A 20 2.19 -15.64 -7.63
N ILE A 21 2.04 -15.70 -6.30
CA ILE A 21 1.02 -14.95 -5.57
C ILE A 21 1.19 -13.44 -5.79
N ALA A 22 2.42 -12.94 -5.67
CA ALA A 22 2.72 -11.53 -5.93
C ALA A 22 2.37 -11.14 -7.37
N ALA A 23 2.72 -11.95 -8.37
CA ALA A 23 2.37 -11.68 -9.75
C ALA A 23 0.84 -11.54 -9.94
N LYS A 24 0.05 -12.44 -9.36
CA LYS A 24 -1.43 -12.38 -9.39
C LYS A 24 -1.98 -11.13 -8.70
N ILE A 25 -1.48 -10.81 -7.51
CA ILE A 25 -1.90 -9.64 -6.73
C ILE A 25 -1.55 -8.34 -7.46
N SER A 26 -0.40 -8.27 -8.14
CA SER A 26 0.06 -7.05 -8.83
C SER A 26 -0.94 -6.50 -9.86
N VAL A 27 -1.72 -7.38 -10.49
CA VAL A 27 -2.73 -7.03 -11.50
C VAL A 27 -3.90 -6.24 -10.88
N ARG A 28 -4.16 -6.43 -9.57
CA ARG A 28 -5.22 -5.77 -8.82
C ARG A 28 -4.79 -4.42 -8.21
N SER A 29 -3.54 -4.00 -8.43
CA SER A 29 -3.02 -2.73 -7.94
C SER A 29 -3.85 -1.54 -8.47
N PRO A 30 -4.15 -0.51 -7.64
CA PRO A 30 -4.88 0.69 -8.07
C PRO A 30 -4.21 1.46 -9.22
N ILE A 31 -2.90 1.25 -9.40
CA ILE A 31 -2.15 1.72 -10.56
C ILE A 31 -1.42 0.56 -11.22
N LYS A 32 -1.30 0.59 -12.55
CA LYS A 32 -0.61 -0.46 -13.32
C LYS A 32 0.84 -0.61 -12.86
N VAL A 33 1.15 -1.77 -12.27
CA VAL A 33 2.52 -2.16 -11.92
C VAL A 33 3.23 -2.62 -13.20
N PRO A 34 4.38 -2.03 -13.58
CA PRO A 34 5.11 -2.46 -14.77
C PRO A 34 5.88 -3.75 -14.49
N HIS A 35 6.18 -4.52 -15.55
CA HIS A 35 6.88 -5.80 -15.44
C HIS A 35 8.28 -5.69 -14.83
N ASN A 36 8.95 -4.55 -14.99
CA ASN A 36 10.27 -4.29 -14.44
C ASN A 36 10.25 -3.75 -12.99
N ALA A 37 9.09 -3.74 -12.32
CA ALA A 37 9.01 -3.31 -10.93
C ALA A 37 9.80 -4.27 -10.03
N THR A 38 10.60 -3.70 -9.13
CA THR A 38 11.20 -4.48 -8.05
C THR A 38 10.10 -4.91 -7.09
N THR A 39 10.03 -6.22 -6.84
CA THR A 39 9.05 -6.82 -5.93
C THR A 39 9.72 -7.23 -4.63
N LYS A 40 9.14 -6.84 -3.49
CA LYS A 40 9.57 -7.28 -2.16
C LYS A 40 8.38 -7.91 -1.44
N ILE A 41 8.53 -9.16 -1.03
CA ILE A 41 7.52 -9.95 -0.34
C ILE A 41 7.98 -10.16 1.10
N GLU A 42 7.14 -9.83 2.08
CA GLU A 42 7.50 -9.88 3.49
C GLU A 42 6.33 -10.36 4.35
N GLN A 43 6.59 -11.30 5.27
CA GLN A 43 5.75 -11.48 6.45
C GLN A 43 6.22 -10.50 7.53
N LYS A 44 5.36 -9.58 7.96
CA LYS A 44 5.73 -8.60 9.00
C LYS A 44 5.60 -9.24 10.37
N ALA A 45 6.51 -8.88 11.28
CA ALA A 45 6.53 -9.38 12.66
C ALA A 45 5.21 -9.14 13.42
N ALA A 46 4.46 -8.11 13.03
CA ALA A 46 3.12 -7.82 13.57
C ALA A 46 2.01 -8.74 13.03
N GLY A 47 2.34 -9.80 12.30
CA GLY A 47 1.41 -10.85 11.90
C GLY A 47 0.67 -10.65 10.57
N TYR A 48 1.08 -9.66 9.75
CA TYR A 48 0.44 -9.39 8.47
C TYR A 48 1.42 -9.58 7.30
N ALA A 49 0.90 -10.09 6.18
CA ALA A 49 1.62 -10.21 4.93
C ALA A 49 1.64 -8.88 4.18
N GLN A 50 2.76 -8.56 3.52
CA GLN A 50 2.94 -7.34 2.72
C GLN A 50 3.70 -7.65 1.44
N ILE A 51 3.24 -7.08 0.32
CA ILE A 51 3.95 -7.10 -0.95
C ILE A 51 4.13 -5.67 -1.43
N LYS A 52 5.36 -5.32 -1.81
CA LYS A 52 5.73 -4.00 -2.27
C LYS A 52 6.25 -4.10 -3.70
N TYR A 53 5.65 -3.32 -4.60
CA TYR A 53 6.13 -3.13 -5.97
C TYR A 53 6.68 -1.71 -6.09
N THR A 54 7.93 -1.55 -6.50
CA THR A 54 8.56 -0.25 -6.68
C THR A 54 9.15 -0.10 -8.06
N TRP A 55 8.94 1.04 -8.69
CA TRP A 55 9.53 1.38 -9.99
C TRP A 55 9.75 2.89 -10.11
N VAL A 56 10.54 3.29 -11.09
CA VAL A 56 10.70 4.70 -11.47
C VAL A 56 10.16 4.89 -12.88
N LYS A 57 9.38 5.94 -13.07
CA LYS A 57 8.88 6.37 -14.38
C LYS A 57 8.97 7.89 -14.45
N ASP A 58 9.63 8.40 -15.49
CA ASP A 58 9.75 9.83 -15.78
C ASP A 58 10.29 10.65 -14.57
N GLY A 59 11.31 10.11 -13.88
CA GLY A 59 11.90 10.75 -12.69
C GLY A 59 11.04 10.68 -11.42
N VAL A 60 9.88 10.01 -11.47
CA VAL A 60 9.01 9.79 -10.31
C VAL A 60 9.15 8.36 -9.84
N LYS A 61 9.50 8.18 -8.57
CA LYS A 61 9.49 6.88 -7.90
C LYS A 61 8.08 6.57 -7.44
N TYR A 62 7.57 5.40 -7.79
CA TYR A 62 6.29 4.86 -7.35
C TYR A 62 6.50 3.68 -6.41
N GLU A 63 5.60 3.55 -5.44
CA GLU A 63 5.43 2.35 -4.62
C GLU A 63 3.95 1.99 -4.63
N SER A 64 3.62 0.78 -5.09
CA SER A 64 2.31 0.18 -4.83
C SER A 64 2.49 -0.93 -3.81
N ARG A 65 1.87 -0.80 -2.65
CA ARG A 65 2.06 -1.71 -1.53
C ARG A 65 0.73 -2.32 -1.13
N TRP A 66 0.63 -3.62 -1.31
CA TRP A 66 -0.48 -4.43 -0.82
C TRP A 66 -0.14 -4.99 0.55
N HIS A 67 -1.13 -5.10 1.42
CA HIS A 67 -1.00 -5.85 2.67
C HIS A 67 -2.31 -6.47 3.11
N THR A 68 -2.20 -7.58 3.84
CA THR A 68 -3.34 -8.13 4.61
C THR A 68 -3.74 -7.20 5.75
N ARG A 69 -4.96 -7.38 6.25
CA ARG A 69 -5.48 -6.61 7.39
C ARG A 69 -4.49 -6.66 8.56
N THR A 70 -4.09 -5.48 9.06
CA THR A 70 -3.19 -5.38 10.22
C THR A 70 -3.91 -5.74 11.51
N LEU A 71 -3.16 -6.23 12.50
CA LEU A 71 -3.71 -6.50 13.82
C LEU A 71 -4.21 -5.20 14.47
N GLY A 72 -5.44 -5.19 14.98
CA GLY A 72 -6.07 -4.00 15.57
C GLY A 72 -6.76 -3.06 14.57
N ALA A 73 -6.69 -3.32 13.26
CA ALA A 73 -7.53 -2.63 12.29
C ALA A 73 -9.02 -2.95 12.51
N PRO A 74 -9.94 -2.01 12.25
CA PRO A 74 -11.38 -2.26 12.30
C PRO A 74 -11.78 -3.52 11.52
N ALA A 75 -12.76 -4.27 12.03
CA ALA A 75 -13.13 -5.58 11.48
C ALA A 75 -13.63 -5.53 10.02
N ASN A 76 -14.12 -4.37 9.58
CA ASN A 76 -14.55 -4.11 8.20
C ASN A 76 -13.40 -3.81 7.24
N GLN A 77 -12.17 -3.60 7.73
CA GLN A 77 -11.00 -3.46 6.85
C GLN A 77 -10.54 -4.83 6.36
N THR A 78 -10.32 -4.94 5.06
CA THR A 78 -9.84 -6.16 4.37
C THR A 78 -8.39 -5.97 3.95
N ASN A 79 -7.89 -6.83 3.07
CA ASN A 79 -6.64 -6.57 2.37
C ASN A 79 -6.76 -5.24 1.62
N SER A 80 -5.69 -4.46 1.64
CA SER A 80 -5.71 -3.10 1.10
C SER A 80 -4.40 -2.72 0.45
N TRP A 81 -4.50 -1.73 -0.42
CA TRP A 81 -3.41 -1.09 -1.12
C TRP A 81 -3.13 0.29 -0.52
N VAL A 82 -1.84 0.62 -0.43
CA VAL A 82 -1.35 1.99 -0.24
C VAL A 82 -0.41 2.27 -1.40
N VAL A 83 -0.68 3.35 -2.14
CA VAL A 83 0.11 3.74 -3.29
C VAL A 83 0.76 5.09 -3.02
N THR A 84 2.07 5.18 -3.21
CA THR A 84 2.81 6.43 -3.08
C THR A 84 3.57 6.79 -4.35
N ARG A 85 3.85 8.08 -4.50
CA ARG A 85 4.77 8.60 -5.49
C ARG A 85 5.67 9.68 -4.89
N LYS A 86 6.85 9.85 -5.46
CA LYS A 86 7.81 10.88 -5.06
C LYS A 86 8.66 11.29 -6.25
N ILE A 87 8.72 12.58 -6.55
CA ILE A 87 9.68 13.12 -7.53
C ILE A 87 11.09 12.89 -6.98
N GLN A 88 11.92 12.18 -7.73
CA GLN A 88 13.31 11.96 -7.34
C GLN A 88 14.09 13.26 -7.47
N GLY A 89 14.89 13.55 -6.45
CA GLY A 89 15.86 14.63 -6.56
C GLY A 89 16.95 14.25 -7.54
N SER A 90 17.47 15.25 -8.24
CA SER A 90 18.67 15.17 -9.07
C SER A 90 19.67 16.23 -8.61
N ARG A 91 20.80 16.36 -9.30
CA ARG A 91 21.76 17.45 -9.04
C ARG A 91 21.14 18.84 -9.24
N THR A 92 20.11 18.97 -10.08
CA THR A 92 19.47 20.24 -10.45
C THR A 92 18.04 20.38 -9.94
N GLN A 93 17.45 19.32 -9.39
CA GLN A 93 16.06 19.29 -8.91
C GLN A 93 16.01 18.76 -7.47
N LYS A 94 15.40 19.52 -6.56
CA LYS A 94 15.14 19.03 -5.20
C LYS A 94 14.15 17.86 -5.26
N ALA A 95 14.38 16.83 -4.45
CA ALA A 95 13.39 15.77 -4.28
C ALA A 95 12.06 16.36 -3.80
N GLY A 96 10.96 15.91 -4.40
CA GLY A 96 9.61 16.26 -3.93
C GLY A 96 9.29 15.55 -2.62
N ASP A 97 8.19 15.95 -1.98
CA ASP A 97 7.61 15.20 -0.87
C ASP A 97 6.96 13.91 -1.39
N THR A 98 6.82 12.92 -0.50
CA THR A 98 6.02 11.73 -0.81
C THR A 98 4.55 12.14 -0.87
N GLU A 99 3.81 11.60 -1.83
CA GLU A 99 2.36 11.74 -1.92
C GLU A 99 1.70 10.37 -1.89
N TYR A 100 0.45 10.32 -1.42
CA TYR A 100 -0.36 9.11 -1.26
C TYR A 100 -1.60 9.21 -2.15
N LEU A 101 -1.90 8.15 -2.90
CA LEU A 101 -3.07 8.08 -3.75
C LEU A 101 -4.32 7.77 -2.92
N LEU A 102 -5.40 8.47 -3.21
CA LEU A 102 -6.75 8.19 -2.72
C LEU A 102 -7.56 7.46 -3.79
N SER A 103 -8.55 6.67 -3.38
CA SER A 103 -9.44 5.91 -4.28
C SER A 103 -10.22 6.74 -5.29
N ASN A 104 -10.31 8.07 -5.11
CA ASN A 104 -10.91 9.01 -6.06
C ASN A 104 -9.89 9.59 -7.08
N GLY A 105 -8.67 9.08 -7.11
CA GLY A 105 -7.60 9.51 -8.03
C GLY A 105 -6.79 10.72 -7.54
N GLN A 106 -7.14 11.32 -6.40
CA GLN A 106 -6.39 12.45 -5.85
C GLN A 106 -5.13 12.01 -5.11
N TRP A 107 -4.13 12.89 -5.08
CA TRP A 107 -2.90 12.69 -4.32
C TRP A 107 -2.88 13.62 -3.10
N VAL A 108 -2.51 13.10 -1.93
CA VAL A 108 -2.34 13.89 -0.70
C VAL A 108 -0.89 13.83 -0.23
N SER A 109 -0.39 14.94 0.32
CA SER A 109 0.97 15.00 0.82
C SER A 109 1.19 14.09 2.03
N GLU A 110 2.43 13.62 2.19
CA GLU A 110 2.86 12.83 3.35
C GLU A 110 2.60 13.51 4.68
N SER A 111 2.72 14.85 4.73
CA SER A 111 2.38 15.62 5.93
C SER A 111 0.91 15.45 6.33
N LYS A 112 -0.03 15.57 5.36
CA LYS A 112 -1.46 15.37 5.62
C LYS A 112 -1.75 13.92 6.02
N TRP A 113 -1.15 12.95 5.33
CA TRP A 113 -1.27 11.53 5.65
C TRP A 113 -0.82 11.20 7.08
N ASN A 114 0.39 11.64 7.45
CA ASN A 114 0.97 11.39 8.76
C ASN A 114 0.20 12.08 9.87
N ASN A 115 -0.31 13.29 9.64
CA ASN A 115 -1.20 13.96 10.58
C ASN A 115 -2.50 13.16 10.78
N ALA A 116 -3.09 12.63 9.70
CA ALA A 116 -4.29 11.80 9.80
C ALA A 116 -4.04 10.52 10.63
N LEU A 117 -2.93 9.81 10.38
CA LEU A 117 -2.52 8.64 11.18
C LEU A 117 -2.32 9.00 12.67
N LYS A 118 -1.68 10.14 12.94
CA LYS A 118 -1.46 10.64 14.31
C LYS A 118 -2.78 10.88 15.04
N LEU A 119 -3.73 11.59 14.40
CA LEU A 119 -5.04 11.87 14.97
C LEU A 119 -5.82 10.59 15.28
N ARG A 120 -5.81 9.62 14.36
CA ARG A 120 -6.45 8.30 14.57
C ARG A 120 -5.82 7.55 15.75
N LYS A 121 -4.49 7.51 15.85
CA LYS A 121 -3.79 6.86 16.98
C LYS A 121 -4.12 7.50 18.34
N GLN A 122 -4.41 8.80 18.36
CA GLN A 122 -4.77 9.54 19.57
C GLN A 122 -6.27 9.48 19.89
N GLY A 123 -7.09 8.83 19.08
CA GLY A 123 -8.55 8.86 19.21
C GLY A 123 -9.17 10.23 18.92
N LYS A 124 -8.44 11.12 18.22
CA LYS A 124 -8.84 12.50 17.88
C LYS A 124 -9.13 12.66 16.38
N GLU A 125 -9.59 11.59 15.75
CA GLU A 125 -9.83 11.56 14.30
C GLU A 125 -10.92 12.56 13.90
N THR A 126 -10.57 13.49 13.00
CA THR A 126 -11.53 14.37 12.33
C THR A 126 -12.13 13.69 11.10
N ARG A 127 -13.26 14.21 10.59
CA ARG A 127 -13.88 13.71 9.35
C ARG A 127 -12.89 13.68 8.18
N ASP A 128 -12.09 14.73 8.02
CA ASP A 128 -11.10 14.83 6.94
C ASP A 128 -9.97 13.81 7.11
N SER A 129 -9.45 13.64 8.33
CA SER A 129 -8.42 12.63 8.59
C SER A 129 -8.92 11.21 8.34
N ARG A 130 -10.18 10.92 8.68
CA ARG A 130 -10.83 9.65 8.38
C ARG A 130 -10.93 9.43 6.88
N ASP A 131 -11.43 10.42 6.14
CA ASP A 131 -11.62 10.33 4.69
C ASP A 131 -10.29 10.09 3.95
N ILE A 132 -9.22 10.79 4.37
CA ILE A 132 -7.85 10.53 3.86
C ILE A 132 -7.44 9.07 4.07
N LEU A 133 -7.64 8.52 5.27
CA LEU A 133 -7.18 7.17 5.58
C LEU A 133 -8.05 6.09 4.94
N ASP A 134 -9.37 6.29 4.90
CA ASP A 134 -10.33 5.33 4.34
C ASP A 134 -10.22 5.27 2.81
N ARG A 135 -10.01 6.42 2.14
CA ARG A 135 -9.74 6.44 0.69
C ARG A 135 -8.31 6.03 0.36
N GLY A 136 -7.38 6.23 1.28
CA GLY A 136 -5.96 5.96 1.13
C GLY A 136 -5.56 4.49 1.30
N HIS A 137 -6.29 3.76 2.14
CA HIS A 137 -6.20 2.30 2.23
C HIS A 137 -7.22 1.69 1.26
N ILE A 138 -6.88 1.74 -0.03
CA ILE A 138 -7.77 1.33 -1.12
C ILE A 138 -8.05 -0.16 -0.98
N LYS A 139 -9.33 -0.53 -0.87
CA LYS A 139 -9.76 -1.90 -0.68
C LYS A 139 -9.31 -2.78 -1.86
N ASP A 140 -8.66 -3.89 -1.58
CA ASP A 140 -8.43 -4.94 -2.58
C ASP A 140 -9.76 -5.64 -2.86
N VAL A 141 -10.20 -5.61 -4.11
CA VAL A 141 -11.37 -6.32 -4.61
C VAL A 141 -10.88 -7.54 -5.38
N GLU A 142 -10.86 -8.66 -4.67
CA GLU A 142 -10.68 -10.00 -5.24
C GLU A 142 -11.99 -10.53 -5.83
#